data_AF-A0A150K7H6-F1
#
_entry.id   AF-A0A150K7H6-F1
#
_cell.length_a   1.000
_cell.length_b   1.000
_cell.length_c   1.000
_cell.angle_alpha   90.00
_cell.angle_beta   90.00
_cell.angle_gamma   90.00
#
_symmetry.space_group_name_H-M   'P 1'
#
loop_
_entity.id
_entity.type
_entity.pdbx_description
1 polymer ?
#
loop_
_entity_poly.entity_id
_entity_poly.type
_entity_poly.pdbx_seq_one_letter_code
_entity_poly.pdbx_strand_id
1 'polypeptide(L)' 'MACRLLDAHFDLFVYNRTIKKTEKLTEAGAAVCKTPKEIAENADVAAVYKALKHLNF' A
#
# COMPACT_ATOMS: atom_id res chain seq x y z
N MET A 1 7.71 -2.21 4.72
CA MET A 1 6.61 -2.92 5.38
C MET A 1 5.78 -3.72 4.39
N ALA A 2 5.20 -3.08 3.37
CA ALA A 2 4.38 -3.73 2.35
C ALA A 2 4.99 -5.01 1.72
N CYS A 3 6.26 -5.00 1.29
CA CYS A 3 6.89 -6.20 0.71
C CYS A 3 6.90 -7.41 1.66
N ARG A 4 7.12 -7.21 2.97
CA ARG A 4 7.14 -8.31 3.94
C ARG A 4 5.77 -8.93 4.18
N LEU A 5 4.69 -8.18 3.94
CA LEU A 5 3.33 -8.71 4.02
C LEU A 5 3.02 -9.62 2.83
N LEU A 6 3.53 -9.27 1.65
CA LEU A 6 3.47 -10.11 0.46
C LEU A 6 4.29 -11.41 0.64
N ASP A 7 5.50 -11.31 1.21
CA ASP A 7 6.33 -12.49 1.51
C ASP A 7 5.65 -13.44 2.51
N ALA A 8 4.77 -12.92 3.37
CA ALA A 8 3.97 -13.70 4.32
C ALA A 8 2.65 -14.23 3.72
N HIS A 9 2.47 -14.12 2.38
CA HIS A 9 1.31 -14.60 1.64
C HIS A 9 -0.03 -13.97 2.04
N PHE A 10 -0.02 -12.72 2.52
CA PHE A 10 -1.25 -11.97 2.74
C PHE A 10 -1.70 -11.25 1.46
N ASP A 11 -3.03 -11.16 1.28
CA ASP A 11 -3.64 -10.32 0.26
C ASP A 11 -3.42 -8.85 0.60
N LEU A 12 -2.62 -8.17 -0.24
CA LEU A 12 -2.22 -6.80 -0.01
C LEU A 12 -2.86 -5.86 -1.04
N PHE A 13 -3.70 -4.96 -0.56
CA PHE A 13 -4.23 -3.83 -1.32
C PHE A 13 -3.42 -2.57 -1.04
N VAL A 14 -2.93 -1.90 -2.08
CA VAL A 14 -2.10 -0.70 -1.95
C VAL A 14 -2.69 0.46 -2.73
N TYR A 15 -2.65 1.63 -2.12
CA TYR A 15 -3.02 2.89 -2.74
C TYR A 15 -1.91 3.89 -2.46
N ASN A 16 -1.52 4.62 -3.50
CA ASN A 16 -0.69 5.80 -3.34
C ASN A 16 -1.12 6.87 -4.33
N ARG A 17 -1.05 8.14 -3.93
CA ARG A 17 -1.38 9.28 -4.79
C ARG A 17 -0.56 9.28 -6.09
N THR A 18 0.68 8.79 -6.05
CA THR A 18 1.52 8.60 -7.22
C THR A 18 1.61 7.11 -7.55
N ILE A 19 0.87 6.67 -8.56
CA ILE A 19 0.77 5.25 -8.95
C ILE A 19 2.14 4.66 -9.32
N LYS A 20 3.05 5.42 -9.94
CA LYS A 20 4.40 4.93 -10.26
C LYS A 20 5.18 4.37 -9.06
N LYS A 21 4.88 4.83 -7.84
CA LYS A 21 5.53 4.32 -6.63
C LYS A 21 5.02 2.94 -6.20
N THR A 22 3.91 2.46 -6.75
CA THR A 22 3.35 1.15 -6.45
C THR A 22 3.84 0.06 -7.41
N GLU A 23 4.55 0.40 -8.49
CA GLU A 23 5.01 -0.55 -9.53
C GLU A 23 5.74 -1.77 -8.91
N LYS A 24 6.72 -1.53 -8.04
CA LYS A 24 7.46 -2.58 -7.35
C LYS A 24 6.60 -3.48 -6.46
N LEU A 25 5.49 -2.96 -5.93
CA LEU A 25 4.56 -3.71 -5.09
C LEU A 25 3.58 -4.51 -5.95
N THR A 26 3.17 -3.97 -7.10
CA THR A 26 2.37 -4.67 -8.09
C THR A 26 3.13 -5.84 -8.70
N GLU A 27 4.40 -5.65 -9.05
CA GLU A 27 5.30 -6.72 -9.52
C GLU A 27 5.45 -7.84 -8.48
N ALA A 28 5.42 -7.49 -7.20
CA ALA A 28 5.47 -8.44 -6.09
C ALA A 28 4.09 -9.07 -5.77
N GLY A 29 3.05 -8.77 -6.54
CA GLY A 29 1.72 -9.40 -6.42
C GLY A 29 0.67 -8.60 -5.67
N ALA A 30 0.93 -7.34 -5.30
CA ALA A 30 -0.07 -6.51 -4.61
C ALA A 30 -1.12 -5.94 -5.57
N ALA A 31 -2.37 -5.87 -5.12
CA ALA A 31 -3.46 -5.25 -5.86
C ALA A 31 -3.44 -3.73 -5.67
N VAL A 32 -3.40 -2.97 -6.77
CA VAL A 32 -3.38 -1.49 -6.72
C VAL A 32 -4.79 -0.94 -6.81
N CYS A 33 -5.22 -0.27 -5.74
CA CYS A 33 -6.47 0.48 -5.69
C CYS A 33 -6.25 1.90 -6.21
N LYS A 34 -7.27 2.46 -6.87
CA LYS A 34 -7.25 3.85 -7.38
C LYS A 34 -7.69 4.86 -6.33
N THR A 35 -8.41 4.41 -5.32
CA THR A 35 -8.92 5.26 -4.24
C THR A 35 -8.71 4.62 -2.87
N PRO A 36 -8.59 5.42 -1.79
CA PRO A 36 -8.58 4.89 -0.42
C PRO A 36 -9.87 4.15 -0.07
N LYS A 37 -10.99 4.54 -0.68
CA LYS A 37 -12.29 3.91 -0.46
C LYS A 37 -12.29 2.45 -0.89
N GLU A 38 -11.70 2.14 -2.06
CA GLU A 38 -11.54 0.76 -2.54
C GLU A 38 -10.75 -0.10 -1.55
N ILE A 39 -9.75 0.45 -0.85
CA ILE A 39 -9.05 -0.32 0.19
C ILE A 39 -9.99 -0.63 1.36
N ALA A 40 -10.72 0.37 1.84
CA ALA A 40 -11.63 0.21 2.98
C ALA A 40 -12.77 -0.78 2.70
N GLU A 41 -13.16 -0.95 1.43
CA GLU A 41 -14.20 -1.92 1.03
C GLU A 41 -13.68 -3.35 0.90
N ASN A 42 -12.37 -3.56 0.65
CA ASN A 42 -11.79 -4.88 0.39
C ASN A 42 -10.87 -5.41 1.50
N ALA A 43 -10.36 -4.54 2.38
CA ALA A 43 -9.38 -4.91 3.40
C ALA A 43 -9.98 -4.90 4.82
N ASP A 44 -9.71 -5.95 5.59
CA ASP A 44 -10.10 -6.02 7.01
C ASP A 44 -9.31 -5.05 7.89
N VAL A 45 -8.05 -4.80 7.53
CA VAL A 45 -7.13 -3.92 8.26
C VAL A 45 -6.43 -2.99 7.28
N ALA A 46 -6.59 -1.68 7.48
CA ALA A 46 -5.92 -0.67 6.68
C ALA A 46 -4.82 0.05 7.49
N ALA A 47 -3.59 0.02 6.98
CA ALA A 47 -2.48 0.78 7.53
C ALA A 47 -2.19 2.01 6.66
N VAL A 48 -2.41 3.21 7.19
CA VAL A 48 -2.22 4.46 6.45
C VAL A 48 -0.93 5.14 6.90
N TYR A 49 -0.01 5.34 5.96
CA TYR A 49 1.24 6.06 6.20
C TYR A 49 1.26 7.36 5.41
N LYS A 50 1.58 8.46 6.08
CA LYS A 50 1.85 9.74 5.44
C LYS A 50 3.29 10.12 5.75
N ALA A 51 4.08 10.30 4.69
CA ALA A 51 5.41 10.89 4.86
C ALA A 51 5.25 12.30 5.44
N LEU A 52 5.67 12.49 6.69
CA LEU A 52 5.82 13.82 7.29
C LEU A 52 7.08 14.44 6.67
N LYS A 53 6.91 15.49 5.86
CA LYS A 53 8.02 16.12 5.12
C LYS A 53 8.97 16.98 5.97
N HIS A 54 8.85 17.01 7.30
CA HIS A 54 9.59 17.97 8.14
C HIS A 54 10.00 17.46 9.53
N LEU A 55 10.45 16.21 9.67
CA LEU A 55 11.11 15.77 10.89
C LEU A 55 12.49 15.23 10.52
N ASN A 56 13.49 16.12 10.57
CA ASN A 56 14.87 15.73 10.78
C ASN A 56 14.95 15.26 12.24
N PHE A 57 15.15 13.97 12.45
CA PHE A 57 15.60 13.43 13.73
C PHE A 57 17.11 13.61 13.86
#